data_AF-A0A7S0DPI6-F1
#
_entry.id   AF-A0A7S0DPI6-F1
#
_cell.length_a   1.000
_cell.length_b   1.000
_cell.length_c   1.000
_cell.angle_alpha   90.00
_cell.angle_beta   90.00
_cell.angle_gamma   90.00
#
_symmetry.space_group_name_H-M   'P 1'
#
loop_
_entity.id
_entity.type
_entity.pdbx_description
1 polymer ?
#
loop_
_entity_poly.entity_id
_entity_poly.type
_entity_poly.pdbx_seq_one_letter_code
_entity_poly.pdbx_strand_id
1 'polypeptide(L)'
;EMFVGGGRHVSMQRNELRKLCGAEQAPTMTRQQATTIDREHTKLHFMEIGCGELVEEKDPVIILHGLLGNSMNFNSWAKDLNRRLQSSRRIIIPDLRNHGQSPHTSSMHYEDMINDVLALMDREHISSAEFIGHSMGGKVAAGLALRYPHRVNALAVLDIAPVSYSEDSSWWHVDSVITAMTQIPVESLTTRDQADIILKQTISDPVLRAFALTNLVKDREKNGLRWRINVKTIHKSLANIRERGMYR
;
A
#
# COMPACT_ATOMS: atom_id res chain seq x y z
N GLU A 1 -33.07 -55.77 -31.00
CA GLU A 1 -32.95 -55.16 -32.35
C GLU A 1 -32.60 -53.69 -32.14
N MET A 2 -31.32 -53.29 -32.18
CA MET A 2 -30.44 -52.94 -33.32
C MET A 2 -30.79 -51.65 -34.08
N PHE A 3 -29.72 -50.90 -34.39
CA PHE A 3 -29.55 -49.59 -35.08
C PHE A 3 -29.62 -48.33 -34.18
N VAL A 4 -28.54 -47.63 -33.79
CA VAL A 4 -27.26 -47.15 -34.41
C VAL A 4 -27.40 -45.92 -35.31
N GLY A 5 -26.95 -44.77 -34.78
CA GLY A 5 -25.86 -43.95 -35.34
C GLY A 5 -26.15 -42.96 -36.48
N GLY A 6 -25.87 -41.67 -36.23
CA GLY A 6 -25.77 -40.65 -37.28
C GLY A 6 -25.48 -39.25 -36.75
N GLY A 7 -24.26 -39.01 -36.25
CA GLY A 7 -23.79 -37.66 -35.90
C GLY A 7 -23.41 -36.84 -37.14
N ARG A 8 -23.60 -35.52 -37.07
CA ARG A 8 -22.79 -34.54 -37.80
C ARG A 8 -22.48 -33.34 -36.90
N HIS A 9 -21.21 -33.25 -36.54
CA HIS A 9 -20.54 -32.05 -36.05
C HIS A 9 -20.60 -30.96 -37.14
N VAL A 10 -20.98 -29.74 -36.78
CA VAL A 10 -20.68 -28.54 -37.58
C VAL A 10 -19.95 -27.57 -36.66
N SER A 11 -18.64 -27.49 -36.84
CA SER A 11 -17.77 -26.48 -36.25
C SER A 11 -18.03 -25.14 -36.92
N MET A 12 -18.51 -24.15 -36.18
CA MET A 12 -18.50 -22.75 -36.65
C MET A 12 -17.27 -22.04 -36.11
N GLN A 13 -16.39 -21.60 -37.03
CA GLN A 13 -15.23 -20.77 -36.74
C GLN A 13 -15.66 -19.31 -36.54
N ARG A 14 -15.10 -18.69 -35.50
CA ARG A 14 -15.15 -17.25 -35.24
C ARG A 14 -14.45 -16.49 -36.37
N ASN A 15 -15.14 -16.06 -37.42
CA ASN A 15 -14.68 -14.98 -38.30
C ASN A 15 -15.74 -14.29 -39.19
N GLU A 16 -17.03 -14.53 -38.98
CA GLU A 16 -18.11 -14.02 -39.87
C GLU A 16 -19.04 -12.98 -39.22
N LEU A 17 -18.59 -12.24 -38.20
CA LEU A 17 -19.37 -11.15 -37.55
C LEU A 17 -18.67 -9.79 -37.62
N ARG A 18 -17.90 -9.56 -38.69
CA ARG A 18 -17.37 -8.23 -39.04
C ARG A 18 -17.63 -7.93 -40.50
N LYS A 19 -18.81 -7.40 -40.79
CA LYS A 19 -19.12 -6.46 -41.89
C LYS A 19 -20.62 -6.34 -41.97
N LEU A 20 -21.17 -5.28 -41.36
CA LEU A 20 -22.45 -4.64 -41.70
C LEU A 20 -22.64 -3.51 -40.68
N CYS A 21 -22.08 -2.33 -41.00
CA CYS A 21 -22.61 -0.99 -40.71
C CYS A 21 -21.50 0.06 -40.75
N GLY A 22 -21.60 0.96 -41.74
CA GLY A 22 -21.36 2.40 -41.61
C GLY A 22 -19.95 2.89 -41.31
N ALA A 23 -19.28 3.40 -42.34
CA ALA A 23 -18.18 4.34 -42.18
C ALA A 23 -18.74 5.73 -41.84
N GLU A 24 -18.44 6.25 -40.65
CA GLU A 24 -18.43 7.69 -40.36
C GLU A 24 -17.23 8.01 -39.47
N GLN A 25 -16.52 9.07 -39.83
CA GLN A 25 -15.20 9.43 -39.35
C GLN A 25 -15.27 9.96 -37.91
N ALA A 26 -14.62 9.27 -36.97
CA ALA A 26 -14.35 9.79 -35.63
C ALA A 26 -13.10 10.69 -35.67
N PRO A 27 -13.07 11.82 -34.94
CA PRO A 27 -11.93 12.74 -34.96
C PRO A 27 -10.70 12.07 -34.36
N THR A 28 -9.55 12.34 -34.97
CA THR A 28 -8.24 11.84 -34.56
C THR A 28 -7.88 12.40 -33.19
N MET A 29 -8.22 11.68 -32.13
CA MET A 29 -7.67 11.91 -30.80
C MET A 29 -6.19 11.54 -30.86
N THR A 30 -5.33 12.56 -30.75
CA THR A 30 -3.89 12.41 -30.61
C THR A 30 -3.63 11.48 -29.44
N ARG A 31 -3.15 10.27 -29.74
CA ARG A 31 -2.69 9.31 -28.73
C ARG A 31 -1.51 9.96 -28.01
N GLN A 32 -1.78 10.63 -26.89
CA GLN A 32 -0.72 10.94 -25.94
C GLN A 32 -0.10 9.59 -25.57
N GLN A 33 1.15 9.40 -26.00
CA GLN A 33 1.94 8.27 -25.56
C GLN A 33 2.01 8.36 -24.04
N ALA A 34 1.25 7.49 -23.36
CA ALA A 34 1.53 7.20 -21.97
C ALA A 34 2.95 6.63 -21.96
N THR A 35 3.91 7.45 -21.58
CA THR A 35 5.26 7.01 -21.24
C THR A 35 5.11 6.01 -20.11
N THR A 36 5.19 4.72 -20.43
CA THR A 36 5.36 3.66 -19.45
C THR A 36 6.73 3.86 -18.83
N ILE A 37 6.79 4.67 -17.77
CA ILE A 37 7.95 4.66 -16.89
C ILE A 37 7.93 3.26 -16.29
N ASP A 38 8.93 2.45 -16.64
CA ASP A 38 9.15 1.15 -16.02
C ASP A 38 9.51 1.39 -14.55
N ARG A 39 8.47 1.51 -13.71
CA ARG A 39 8.61 1.72 -12.28
C ARG A 39 8.72 0.33 -11.68
N GLU A 40 9.87 0.01 -11.08
CA GLU A 40 10.04 -1.24 -10.36
C GLU A 40 8.91 -1.40 -9.32
N HIS A 41 8.07 -2.40 -9.54
CA HIS A 41 7.03 -2.78 -8.59
C HIS A 41 7.69 -3.61 -7.50
N THR A 42 7.47 -3.23 -6.24
CA THR A 42 8.09 -3.94 -5.13
C THR A 42 7.18 -5.07 -4.66
N LYS A 43 7.78 -6.24 -4.37
CA LYS A 43 7.05 -7.38 -3.84
C LYS A 43 6.71 -7.12 -2.37
N LEU A 44 5.54 -6.54 -2.11
CA LEU A 44 5.12 -6.23 -0.74
C LEU A 44 4.99 -7.51 0.09
N HIS A 45 5.55 -7.45 1.30
CA HIS A 45 5.23 -8.33 2.42
C HIS A 45 3.87 -7.94 2.98
N PHE A 46 3.08 -8.91 3.43
CA PHE A 46 1.80 -8.65 4.07
C PHE A 46 1.51 -9.68 5.18
N MET A 47 0.71 -9.27 6.15
CA MET A 47 0.05 -10.17 7.08
C MET A 47 -1.35 -10.49 6.58
N GLU A 48 -1.78 -11.73 6.81
CA GLU A 48 -3.12 -12.19 6.47
C GLU A 48 -3.86 -12.69 7.71
N ILE A 49 -5.15 -12.37 7.79
CA ILE A 49 -6.07 -12.84 8.82
C ILE A 49 -7.32 -13.41 8.13
N GLY A 50 -7.84 -14.52 8.64
CA GLY A 50 -9.07 -15.13 8.12
C GLY A 50 -8.85 -16.29 7.15
N CYS A 51 -7.76 -17.06 7.28
CA CYS A 51 -7.53 -18.26 6.48
C CYS A 51 -8.53 -19.37 6.86
N GLY A 52 -9.63 -19.46 6.14
CA GLY A 52 -10.57 -20.57 6.09
C GLY A 52 -11.15 -20.67 4.68
N GLU A 53 -11.75 -21.81 4.33
CA GLU A 53 -12.53 -21.89 3.08
C GLU A 53 -13.54 -20.73 3.08
N LEU A 54 -13.47 -19.88 2.05
CA LEU A 54 -14.39 -18.75 1.89
C LEU A 54 -15.80 -19.34 1.84
N VAL A 55 -16.53 -19.25 2.94
CA VAL A 55 -17.87 -19.83 3.05
C VAL A 55 -18.83 -19.10 2.08
N GLU A 56 -18.52 -17.86 1.73
CA GLU A 56 -19.14 -17.08 0.63
C GLU A 56 -18.11 -16.09 0.04
N GLU A 57 -18.23 -15.76 -1.26
CA GLU A 57 -17.43 -14.74 -1.96
C GLU A 57 -17.68 -13.33 -1.39
N LYS A 58 -17.09 -13.03 -0.22
CA LYS A 58 -17.05 -11.66 0.30
C LYS A 58 -15.76 -10.99 -0.09
N ASP A 59 -15.86 -9.73 -0.50
CA ASP A 59 -14.70 -8.94 -0.88
C ASP A 59 -13.64 -8.95 0.22
N PRO A 60 -12.35 -9.09 -0.11
CA PRO A 60 -11.29 -8.96 0.87
C PRO A 60 -11.20 -7.53 1.41
N VAL A 61 -10.64 -7.40 2.60
CA VAL A 61 -10.33 -6.10 3.21
C VAL A 61 -8.82 -5.88 3.14
N ILE A 62 -8.39 -4.73 2.63
CA ILE A 62 -6.98 -4.32 2.62
C ILE A 62 -6.80 -3.13 3.57
N ILE A 63 -5.94 -3.31 4.57
CA ILE A 63 -5.66 -2.28 5.60
C ILE A 63 -4.27 -1.67 5.36
N LEU A 64 -4.22 -0.38 5.04
CA LEU A 64 -2.98 0.34 4.72
C LEU A 64 -2.52 1.22 5.89
N HIS A 65 -1.29 0.99 6.36
CA HIS A 65 -0.73 1.72 7.49
C HIS A 65 -0.24 3.15 7.14
N GLY A 66 -0.02 3.96 8.19
CA GLY A 66 0.52 5.31 8.08
C GLY A 66 2.05 5.35 7.99
N LEU A 67 2.61 6.56 7.87
CA LEU A 67 4.06 6.78 7.87
C LEU A 67 4.68 6.26 9.19
N LEU A 68 5.87 5.65 9.10
CA LEU A 68 6.55 4.97 10.22
C LEU A 68 5.79 3.74 10.77
N GLY A 69 4.69 3.34 10.14
CA GLY A 69 3.92 2.15 10.51
C GLY A 69 4.39 0.86 9.83
N ASN A 70 3.71 -0.23 10.13
CA ASN A 70 3.81 -1.54 9.48
C ASN A 70 2.54 -2.37 9.81
N SER A 71 2.43 -3.55 9.22
CA SER A 71 1.30 -4.46 9.33
C SER A 71 0.95 -4.83 10.77
N MET A 72 1.95 -4.89 11.68
CA MET A 72 1.72 -5.23 13.08
C MET A 72 0.91 -4.16 13.83
N ASN A 73 0.90 -2.90 13.38
CA ASN A 73 0.11 -1.85 14.03
C ASN A 73 -1.39 -2.15 14.00
N PHE A 74 -1.88 -2.85 12.97
CA PHE A 74 -3.29 -3.19 12.82
C PHE A 74 -3.63 -4.63 13.23
N ASN A 75 -2.65 -5.45 13.63
CA ASN A 75 -2.86 -6.88 13.87
C ASN A 75 -3.99 -7.18 14.88
N SER A 76 -3.94 -6.57 16.07
CA SER A 76 -4.96 -6.81 17.11
C SER A 76 -6.34 -6.31 16.66
N TRP A 77 -6.39 -5.15 16.02
CA TRP A 77 -7.62 -4.56 15.51
C TRP A 77 -8.23 -5.41 14.38
N ALA A 78 -7.42 -5.85 13.43
CA ALA A 78 -7.85 -6.68 12.32
C ALA A 78 -8.32 -8.08 12.78
N LYS A 79 -7.70 -8.65 13.82
CA LYS A 79 -8.21 -9.88 14.45
C LYS A 79 -9.59 -9.67 15.07
N ASP A 80 -9.79 -8.53 15.74
CA ASP A 80 -11.09 -8.21 16.33
C ASP A 80 -12.15 -7.93 15.27
N LEU A 81 -11.80 -7.18 14.23
CA LEU A 81 -12.64 -6.95 13.06
C LEU A 81 -13.06 -8.27 12.42
N ASN A 82 -12.09 -9.15 12.13
CA ASN A 82 -12.38 -10.47 11.56
C ASN A 82 -13.34 -11.27 12.43
N ARG A 83 -13.15 -11.26 13.76
CA ARG A 83 -14.05 -11.94 14.72
C ARG A 83 -15.47 -11.37 14.67
N ARG A 84 -15.62 -10.04 14.64
CA ARG A 84 -16.93 -9.36 14.54
C ARG A 84 -17.63 -9.66 13.22
N LEU A 85 -16.85 -9.87 12.17
CA LEU A 85 -17.32 -10.31 10.85
C LEU A 85 -17.45 -11.84 10.77
N GLN A 86 -17.48 -12.54 11.92
CA GLN A 86 -17.67 -13.99 12.02
C GLN A 86 -16.64 -14.80 11.20
N SER A 87 -15.42 -14.30 11.09
CA SER A 87 -14.33 -14.88 10.29
C SER A 87 -14.68 -15.10 8.82
N SER A 88 -15.62 -14.32 8.28
CA SER A 88 -16.13 -14.49 6.90
C SER A 88 -15.35 -13.71 5.84
N ARG A 89 -14.25 -13.04 6.19
CA ARG A 89 -13.49 -12.19 5.25
C ARG A 89 -12.00 -12.44 5.33
N ARG A 90 -11.36 -12.46 4.17
CA ARG A 90 -9.91 -12.37 4.03
C ARG A 90 -9.47 -10.93 4.33
N ILE A 91 -8.61 -10.73 5.33
CA ILE A 91 -8.04 -9.42 5.66
C ILE A 91 -6.54 -9.43 5.38
N ILE A 92 -6.09 -8.50 4.56
CA ILE A 92 -4.71 -8.34 4.12
C ILE A 92 -4.16 -7.02 4.65
N ILE A 93 -2.99 -7.06 5.27
CA ILE A 93 -2.34 -5.90 5.86
C ILE A 93 -0.91 -5.83 5.30
N PRO A 94 -0.70 -5.16 4.16
CA PRO A 94 0.62 -5.02 3.61
C PRO A 94 1.49 -4.07 4.43
N ASP A 95 2.79 -4.38 4.48
CA ASP A 95 3.80 -3.38 4.74
C ASP A 95 3.99 -2.59 3.43
N LEU A 96 3.74 -1.29 3.41
CA LEU A 96 4.02 -0.47 2.24
C LEU A 96 5.54 -0.38 1.99
N ARG A 97 5.95 -0.06 0.76
CA ARG A 97 7.37 0.13 0.41
C ARG A 97 8.10 0.98 1.45
N ASN A 98 9.38 0.68 1.68
CA ASN A 98 10.21 1.34 2.68
C ASN A 98 9.78 1.13 4.14
N HIS A 99 8.79 0.26 4.40
CA HIS A 99 8.29 -0.04 5.74
C HIS A 99 8.29 -1.53 6.05
N GLY A 100 8.28 -1.84 7.35
CA GLY A 100 8.08 -3.20 7.84
C GLY A 100 9.09 -4.19 7.27
N GLN A 101 8.58 -5.26 6.67
CA GLN A 101 9.36 -6.30 6.00
C GLN A 101 9.31 -6.18 4.46
N SER A 102 8.62 -5.16 3.93
CA SER A 102 8.63 -4.88 2.50
C SER A 102 9.97 -4.30 2.05
N PRO A 103 10.34 -4.45 0.76
CA PRO A 103 11.63 -3.98 0.29
C PRO A 103 11.84 -2.48 0.50
N HIS A 104 13.09 -2.13 0.76
CA HIS A 104 13.56 -0.76 0.81
C HIS A 104 13.95 -0.34 -0.61
N THR A 105 13.33 0.74 -1.09
CA THR A 105 13.49 1.27 -2.45
C THR A 105 14.05 2.68 -2.40
N SER A 106 14.38 3.25 -3.56
CA SER A 106 14.87 4.63 -3.68
C SER A 106 13.75 5.68 -3.79
N SER A 107 12.50 5.27 -3.99
CA SER A 107 11.36 6.16 -4.19
C SER A 107 10.20 5.89 -3.22
N MET A 108 9.41 6.93 -2.95
CA MET A 108 8.22 6.81 -2.11
C MET A 108 7.13 7.81 -2.53
N HIS A 109 6.82 7.85 -3.83
CA HIS A 109 5.68 8.62 -4.32
C HIS A 109 4.37 7.85 -4.11
N TYR A 110 3.26 8.56 -3.99
CA TYR A 110 1.93 7.94 -3.88
C TYR A 110 1.61 7.03 -5.06
N GLU A 111 1.98 7.43 -6.28
CA GLU A 111 1.86 6.60 -7.47
C GLU A 111 2.53 5.23 -7.31
N ASP A 112 3.75 5.23 -6.78
CA ASP A 112 4.51 4.00 -6.66
C ASP A 112 3.90 3.07 -5.60
N MET A 113 3.40 3.66 -4.50
CA MET A 113 2.68 2.92 -3.46
C MET A 113 1.36 2.33 -3.97
N ILE A 114 0.62 3.08 -4.80
CA ILE A 114 -0.62 2.61 -5.44
C ILE A 114 -0.32 1.42 -6.34
N ASN A 115 0.71 1.54 -7.18
CA ASN A 115 1.11 0.49 -8.10
C ASN A 115 1.59 -0.78 -7.38
N ASP A 116 2.30 -0.64 -6.26
CA ASP A 116 2.65 -1.82 -5.44
C ASP A 116 1.41 -2.52 -4.87
N VAL A 117 0.40 -1.76 -4.44
CA VAL A 117 -0.85 -2.34 -3.92
C VAL A 117 -1.62 -3.03 -5.03
N LEU A 118 -1.68 -2.46 -6.24
CA LEU A 118 -2.27 -3.13 -7.41
C LEU A 118 -1.52 -4.43 -7.75
N ALA A 119 -0.19 -4.40 -7.77
CA ALA A 119 0.63 -5.57 -8.03
C ALA A 119 0.42 -6.65 -6.96
N LEU A 120 0.26 -6.25 -5.69
CA LEU A 120 -0.13 -7.16 -4.62
C LEU A 120 -1.52 -7.77 -4.89
N MET A 121 -2.52 -6.96 -5.22
CA MET A 121 -3.87 -7.46 -5.53
C MET A 121 -3.84 -8.45 -6.69
N ASP A 122 -3.13 -8.15 -7.76
CA ASP A 122 -3.02 -9.02 -8.94
C ASP A 122 -2.32 -10.34 -8.60
N ARG A 123 -1.24 -10.29 -7.80
CA ARG A 123 -0.51 -11.47 -7.32
C ARG A 123 -1.36 -12.37 -6.43
N GLU A 124 -2.24 -11.77 -5.62
CA GLU A 124 -3.12 -12.47 -4.70
C GLU A 124 -4.50 -12.79 -5.30
N HIS A 125 -4.65 -12.60 -6.62
CA HIS A 125 -5.88 -12.84 -7.39
C HIS A 125 -7.11 -12.07 -6.87
N ILE A 126 -6.90 -10.83 -6.45
CA ILE A 126 -7.93 -9.92 -5.92
C ILE A 126 -8.35 -8.95 -7.01
N SER A 127 -9.53 -9.17 -7.57
CA SER A 127 -10.12 -8.27 -8.57
C SER A 127 -10.51 -6.93 -7.97
N SER A 128 -11.10 -6.92 -6.77
CA SER A 128 -11.52 -5.72 -6.04
C SER A 128 -11.51 -5.97 -4.53
N ALA A 129 -11.44 -4.90 -3.74
CA ALA A 129 -11.39 -4.99 -2.28
C ALA A 129 -12.05 -3.78 -1.61
N GLU A 130 -12.39 -3.93 -0.33
CA GLU A 130 -12.61 -2.78 0.55
C GLU A 130 -11.30 -2.32 1.19
N PHE A 131 -11.15 -1.00 1.33
CA PHE A 131 -9.93 -0.41 1.86
C PHE A 131 -10.17 0.34 3.16
N ILE A 132 -9.26 0.15 4.11
CA ILE A 132 -9.11 1.01 5.28
C ILE A 132 -7.70 1.59 5.25
N GLY A 133 -7.59 2.90 5.15
CA GLY A 133 -6.28 3.57 5.07
C GLY A 133 -6.09 4.58 6.19
N HIS A 134 -4.99 4.47 6.92
CA HIS A 134 -4.62 5.44 7.96
C HIS A 134 -3.53 6.39 7.46
N SER A 135 -3.71 7.70 7.67
CA SER A 135 -2.70 8.71 7.35
C SER A 135 -2.20 8.58 5.90
N MET A 136 -0.90 8.35 5.71
CA MET A 136 -0.30 8.01 4.41
C MET A 136 -1.05 6.91 3.65
N GLY A 137 -1.44 5.83 4.31
CA GLY A 137 -2.22 4.74 3.71
C GLY A 137 -3.62 5.18 3.28
N GLY A 138 -4.21 6.17 3.94
CA GLY A 138 -5.47 6.79 3.54
C GLY A 138 -5.34 7.52 2.20
N LYS A 139 -4.25 8.28 2.00
CA LYS A 139 -3.95 8.92 0.71
C LYS A 139 -3.69 7.90 -0.40
N VAL A 140 -3.02 6.78 -0.11
CA VAL A 140 -2.84 5.67 -1.08
C VAL A 140 -4.19 5.06 -1.47
N ALA A 141 -5.02 4.72 -0.49
CA ALA A 141 -6.33 4.10 -0.73
C ALA A 141 -7.29 5.03 -1.50
N ALA A 142 -7.29 6.33 -1.19
CA ALA A 142 -8.05 7.31 -1.94
C ALA A 142 -7.52 7.50 -3.37
N GLY A 143 -6.19 7.49 -3.57
CA GLY A 143 -5.58 7.52 -4.89
C GLY A 143 -5.95 6.30 -5.75
N LEU A 144 -6.01 5.10 -5.14
CA LEU A 144 -6.55 3.90 -5.76
C LEU A 144 -8.00 4.10 -6.19
N ALA A 145 -8.86 4.58 -5.29
CA ALA A 145 -10.29 4.78 -5.58
C ALA A 145 -10.53 5.78 -6.73
N LEU A 146 -9.73 6.85 -6.81
CA LEU A 146 -9.84 7.86 -7.86
C LEU A 146 -9.40 7.35 -9.24
N ARG A 147 -8.35 6.53 -9.29
CA ARG A 147 -7.71 6.11 -10.56
C ARG A 147 -8.17 4.76 -11.05
N TYR A 148 -8.50 3.88 -10.12
CA TYR A 148 -8.90 2.50 -10.35
C TYR A 148 -10.19 2.22 -9.57
N PRO A 149 -11.29 2.96 -9.80
CA PRO A 149 -12.53 2.82 -9.03
C PRO A 149 -13.10 1.39 -9.07
N HIS A 150 -12.88 0.67 -10.18
CA HIS A 150 -13.29 -0.74 -10.32
C HIS A 150 -12.52 -1.73 -9.42
N ARG A 151 -11.43 -1.29 -8.79
CA ARG A 151 -10.63 -2.08 -7.85
C ARG A 151 -11.02 -1.83 -6.39
N VAL A 152 -11.88 -0.83 -6.11
CA VAL A 152 -12.20 -0.36 -4.75
C VAL A 152 -13.72 -0.38 -4.54
N ASN A 153 -14.20 -1.30 -3.71
CA ASN A 153 -15.64 -1.46 -3.45
C ASN A 153 -16.14 -0.55 -2.34
N ALA A 154 -15.30 -0.28 -1.34
CA ALA A 154 -15.55 0.71 -0.30
C ALA A 154 -14.23 1.25 0.24
N LEU A 155 -14.29 2.44 0.86
CA LEU A 155 -13.12 3.11 1.43
C LEU A 155 -13.46 3.76 2.78
N ALA A 156 -12.67 3.43 3.81
CA ALA A 156 -12.60 4.16 5.07
C ALA A 156 -11.24 4.85 5.20
N VAL A 157 -11.27 6.17 5.43
CA VAL A 157 -10.06 6.99 5.59
C VAL A 157 -9.95 7.42 7.06
N LEU A 158 -8.82 7.09 7.68
CA LEU A 158 -8.58 7.34 9.10
C LEU A 158 -7.52 8.44 9.28
N ASP A 159 -7.93 9.52 9.94
CA ASP A 159 -7.06 10.60 10.42
C ASP A 159 -6.16 11.23 9.35
N ILE A 160 -6.75 11.54 8.18
CA ILE A 160 -6.08 12.26 7.10
C ILE A 160 -7.09 12.99 6.21
N ALA A 161 -6.68 14.13 5.66
CA ALA A 161 -7.45 14.91 4.70
C ALA A 161 -6.69 15.08 3.37
N PRO A 162 -7.40 15.27 2.24
CA PRO A 162 -6.80 15.52 0.93
C PRO A 162 -6.35 16.99 0.82
N VAL A 163 -5.38 17.39 1.65
CA VAL A 163 -4.81 18.74 1.72
C VAL A 163 -3.29 18.70 1.59
N SER A 164 -2.71 19.79 1.06
CA SER A 164 -1.27 20.03 1.21
C SER A 164 -1.04 20.60 2.60
N TYR A 165 -0.21 19.93 3.38
CA TYR A 165 0.18 20.45 4.69
C TYR A 165 1.24 21.55 4.49
N SER A 166 1.01 22.74 5.03
CA SER A 166 1.99 23.84 5.05
C SER A 166 3.07 23.60 6.11
N GLU A 167 4.14 24.39 6.06
CA GLU A 167 5.23 24.34 7.06
C GLU A 167 4.74 24.72 8.47
N ASP A 168 3.70 25.56 8.56
CA ASP A 168 3.07 25.98 9.83
C ASP A 168 2.06 24.97 10.39
N SER A 169 1.81 23.86 9.70
CA SER A 169 0.90 22.81 10.16
C SER A 169 1.60 21.79 11.08
N SER A 170 0.84 20.97 11.82
CA SER A 170 1.37 19.90 12.68
C SER A 170 2.34 18.92 11.98
N TRP A 171 2.42 18.95 10.64
CA TRP A 171 3.37 18.22 9.82
C TRP A 171 4.85 18.54 10.11
N TRP A 172 5.17 19.70 10.68
CA TRP A 172 6.54 20.03 11.08
C TRP A 172 7.12 19.01 12.08
N HIS A 173 6.28 18.39 12.91
CA HIS A 173 6.70 17.33 13.82
C HIS A 173 7.16 16.08 13.07
N VAL A 174 6.49 15.74 11.96
CA VAL A 174 6.84 14.57 11.14
C VAL A 174 8.22 14.76 10.50
N ASP A 175 8.45 15.92 9.91
CA ASP A 175 9.75 16.28 9.33
C ASP A 175 10.86 16.27 10.39
N SER A 176 10.64 16.96 11.52
CA SER A 176 11.60 17.03 12.63
C SER A 176 11.96 15.65 13.17
N VAL A 177 10.96 14.78 13.35
CA VAL A 177 11.16 13.40 13.83
C VAL A 177 12.02 12.61 12.84
N ILE A 178 11.68 12.64 11.56
CA ILE A 178 12.37 11.85 10.54
C ILE A 178 13.78 12.38 10.31
N THR A 179 13.96 13.71 10.29
CA THR A 179 15.26 14.37 10.25
C THR A 179 16.11 13.93 11.44
N ALA A 180 15.60 13.96 12.67
CA ALA A 180 16.32 13.48 13.85
C ALA A 180 16.68 11.98 13.74
N MET A 181 15.79 11.14 13.22
CA MET A 181 16.06 9.72 12.99
C MET A 181 17.22 9.49 12.01
N THR A 182 17.42 10.35 11.01
CA THR A 182 18.56 10.25 10.08
C THR A 182 19.91 10.49 10.75
N GLN A 183 19.93 11.19 11.88
CA GLN A 183 21.16 11.54 12.60
C GLN A 183 21.60 10.47 13.60
N ILE A 184 20.76 9.45 13.85
CA ILE A 184 21.11 8.38 14.78
C ILE A 184 22.17 7.47 14.14
N PRO A 185 23.34 7.30 14.78
CA PRO A 185 24.37 6.36 14.33
C PRO A 185 24.00 4.93 14.76
N VAL A 186 22.95 4.37 14.15
CA VAL A 186 22.29 3.13 14.60
C VAL A 186 23.27 1.96 14.72
N GLU A 187 24.27 1.89 13.84
CA GLU A 187 25.28 0.84 13.81
C GLU A 187 26.21 0.85 15.04
N SER A 188 26.34 1.99 15.73
CA SER A 188 27.14 2.09 16.98
C SER A 188 26.31 1.88 18.24
N LEU A 189 24.98 1.68 18.13
CA LEU A 189 24.09 1.56 19.28
C LEU A 189 23.81 0.10 19.63
N THR A 190 23.69 -0.18 20.92
CA THR A 190 23.34 -1.50 21.45
C THR A 190 21.96 -1.52 22.10
N THR A 191 21.46 -0.36 22.56
CA THR A 191 20.15 -0.24 23.23
C THR A 191 19.30 0.88 22.63
N ARG A 192 17.97 0.75 22.79
CA ARG A 192 17.03 1.80 22.39
C ARG A 192 17.15 3.06 23.26
N ASP A 193 17.58 2.92 24.51
CA ASP A 193 17.75 4.05 25.43
C ASP A 193 18.84 5.01 24.95
N GLN A 194 19.91 4.49 24.35
CA GLN A 194 20.94 5.34 23.71
C GLN A 194 20.36 6.16 22.56
N ALA A 195 19.48 5.55 21.75
CA ALA A 195 18.79 6.26 20.67
C ALA A 195 17.80 7.31 21.22
N ASP A 196 17.08 7.02 22.31
CA ASP A 196 16.18 7.98 22.95
C ASP A 196 16.91 9.23 23.47
N ILE A 197 18.09 9.04 24.08
CA ILE A 197 18.95 10.16 24.54
C ILE A 197 19.29 11.09 23.37
N ILE A 198 19.62 10.53 22.20
CA ILE A 198 19.93 11.31 21.00
C ILE A 198 18.67 12.02 20.49
N LEU A 199 17.55 11.29 20.33
CA LEU A 199 16.29 11.88 19.86
C LEU A 199 15.78 13.00 20.76
N LYS A 200 15.98 12.90 22.08
CA LYS A 200 15.56 13.90 23.06
C LYS A 200 16.18 15.28 22.83
N GLN A 201 17.33 15.35 22.15
CA GLN A 201 17.96 16.63 21.80
C GLN A 201 17.15 17.43 20.76
N THR A 202 16.33 16.76 19.96
CA THR A 202 15.49 17.39 18.91
C THR A 202 13.99 17.26 19.20
N ILE A 203 13.54 16.12 19.71
CA ILE A 203 12.13 15.79 19.94
C ILE A 203 11.88 15.76 21.44
N SER A 204 11.28 16.83 21.99
CA SER A 204 10.97 16.93 23.42
C SER A 204 9.86 15.98 23.86
N ASP A 205 8.89 15.69 22.98
CA ASP A 205 7.75 14.81 23.26
C ASP A 205 8.17 13.34 23.40
N PRO A 206 8.04 12.72 24.60
CA PRO A 206 8.40 11.32 24.81
C PRO A 206 7.53 10.33 24.02
N VAL A 207 6.27 10.66 23.71
CA VAL A 207 5.38 9.79 22.94
C VAL A 207 5.84 9.71 21.49
N LEU A 208 6.21 10.84 20.88
CA LEU A 208 6.74 10.86 19.52
C LEU A 208 8.08 10.13 19.40
N ARG A 209 8.98 10.28 20.39
CA ARG A 209 10.23 9.51 20.42
C ARG A 209 9.97 8.01 20.53
N ALA A 210 9.12 7.60 21.48
CA ALA A 210 8.75 6.20 21.64
C ALA A 210 8.17 5.61 20.36
N PHE A 211 7.30 6.36 19.67
CA PHE A 211 6.74 5.97 18.38
C PHE A 211 7.82 5.79 17.31
N ALA A 212 8.74 6.74 17.14
CA ALA A 212 9.86 6.62 16.21
C ALA A 212 10.71 5.37 16.50
N LEU A 213 11.00 5.12 17.78
CA LEU A 213 11.82 3.98 18.23
C LEU A 213 11.15 2.61 18.08
N THR A 214 9.84 2.55 17.79
CA THR A 214 9.19 1.28 17.41
C THR A 214 9.79 0.68 16.12
N ASN A 215 10.42 1.51 15.30
CA ASN A 215 11.11 1.10 14.08
C ASN A 215 12.58 0.71 14.31
N LEU A 216 13.15 0.96 15.49
CA LEU A 216 14.50 0.51 15.83
C LEU A 216 14.42 -0.94 16.30
N VAL A 217 15.09 -1.86 15.61
CA VAL A 217 15.04 -3.30 15.89
C VAL A 217 16.44 -3.88 16.05
N LYS A 218 16.56 -5.05 16.68
CA LYS A 218 17.81 -5.80 16.69
C LYS A 218 18.16 -6.26 15.27
N ASP A 219 19.39 -6.02 14.88
CA ASP A 219 20.01 -6.61 13.72
C ASP A 219 20.43 -8.04 14.07
N ARG A 220 19.83 -9.03 13.40
CA ARG A 220 20.11 -10.45 13.65
C ARG A 220 21.46 -10.90 13.08
N GLU A 221 22.01 -10.15 12.13
CA GLU A 221 23.26 -10.48 11.45
C GLU A 221 24.44 -9.77 12.09
N LYS A 222 24.27 -8.51 12.50
CA LYS A 222 25.39 -7.64 12.93
C LYS A 222 25.52 -7.43 14.45
N ASN A 223 24.82 -8.22 15.27
CA ASN A 223 24.80 -8.08 16.74
C ASN A 223 24.67 -6.61 17.21
N GLY A 224 23.73 -5.88 16.59
CA GLY A 224 23.54 -4.44 16.79
C GLY A 224 22.07 -4.04 16.60
N LEU A 225 21.83 -2.78 16.30
CA LEU A 225 20.51 -2.27 15.94
C LEU A 225 20.44 -1.91 14.46
N ARG A 226 19.23 -1.85 13.92
CA ARG A 226 18.94 -1.33 12.58
C ARG A 226 17.55 -0.70 12.53
N TRP A 227 17.35 0.20 11.57
CA TRP A 227 16.00 0.63 11.23
C TRP A 227 15.24 -0.47 10.48
N ARG A 228 13.97 -0.66 10.83
CA ARG A 228 13.02 -1.48 10.07
C ARG A 228 12.55 -0.77 8.80
N ILE A 229 12.57 0.56 8.82
CA ILE A 229 12.14 1.43 7.74
C ILE A 229 13.35 2.01 6.99
N ASN A 230 13.16 2.43 5.75
CA ASN A 230 14.18 3.15 5.00
C ASN A 230 14.13 4.66 5.33
N VAL A 231 14.67 5.04 6.50
CA VAL A 231 14.63 6.44 6.98
C VAL A 231 15.20 7.41 5.95
N LYS A 232 16.27 7.03 5.24
CA LYS A 232 16.93 7.86 4.23
C LYS A 232 16.01 8.15 3.04
N THR A 233 15.36 7.14 2.47
CA THR A 233 14.40 7.34 1.36
C THR A 233 13.15 8.08 1.83
N ILE A 234 12.64 7.76 3.03
CA ILE A 234 11.49 8.44 3.61
C ILE A 234 11.77 9.94 3.74
N HIS A 235 12.91 10.31 4.34
CA HIS A 235 13.34 11.70 4.50
C HIS A 235 13.42 12.43 3.15
N LYS A 236 14.07 11.83 2.15
CA LYS A 236 14.15 12.39 0.79
C LYS A 236 12.79 12.57 0.12
N SER A 237 11.78 11.81 0.53
CA SER A 237 10.45 11.80 -0.06
C SER A 237 9.42 12.62 0.71
N LEU A 238 9.82 13.31 1.80
CA LEU A 238 8.87 14.02 2.67
C LEU A 238 8.04 15.07 1.94
N ALA A 239 8.65 15.79 0.99
CA ALA A 239 7.93 16.74 0.15
C ALA A 239 6.78 16.05 -0.61
N ASN A 240 7.04 14.90 -1.24
CA ASN A 240 6.05 14.13 -1.98
C ASN A 240 4.92 13.59 -1.08
N ILE A 241 5.24 13.20 0.16
CA ILE A 241 4.28 12.68 1.13
C ILE A 241 3.41 13.81 1.70
N ARG A 242 3.99 15.00 1.91
CA ARG A 242 3.31 16.19 2.44
C ARG A 242 2.27 16.73 1.47
N GLU A 243 2.54 16.66 0.17
CA GLU A 243 1.67 17.18 -0.86
C GLU A 243 0.24 16.68 -0.72
N ARG A 244 -0.72 17.50 -1.19
CA ARG A 244 -2.13 17.11 -1.33
C ARG A 244 -2.27 15.74 -1.98
N GLY A 245 -1.31 15.37 -2.82
CA GLY A 245 -1.27 14.12 -3.54
C GLY A 245 -1.98 14.30 -4.88
N MET A 246 -2.83 13.34 -5.22
CA MET A 246 -3.36 13.15 -6.58
C MET A 246 -4.74 13.78 -6.80
N TYR A 247 -5.22 14.57 -5.83
CA TYR A 247 -6.55 15.20 -5.84
C TYR A 247 -6.59 16.50 -6.65
N ARG A 248 -6.09 16.46 -7.89
CA ARG A 248 -6.19 17.57 -8.84
C ARG A 248 -7.38 17.38 -9.77
#